data_AF-A0A834T722-F1
#
_entry.id   AF-A0A834T722-F1
#
_cell.length_a   1.000
_cell.length_b   1.000
_cell.length_c   1.000
_cell.angle_alpha   90.00
_cell.angle_beta   90.00
_cell.angle_gamma   90.00
#
_symmetry.space_group_name_H-M   'P 1'
#
loop_
_entity.id
_entity.type
_entity.pdbx_description
1 polymer ?
#
loop_
_entity_poly.entity_id
_entity_poly.type
_entity_poly.pdbx_seq_one_letter_code
_entity_poly.pdbx_strand_id
1 'polypeptide(L)'
;MASFNKFILQILLAIIMLAIAMLSNGKAQLIPPKVTVQIINDLPQPQDLTLHCKDKHHDLGEHTLKVGEMFHFRFRPNMFEKFTLYFCSFVWPSSPSLHRFDIYDQERDSCKLCTWKIREKGACTYDEGGEEDESVIVDAGKSSTVVLVLRKLAMVSGVGRLSPRVP
;
A
#
# COMPACT_ATOMS: atom_id res chain seq x y z
N MET A 1 -26.12 -1.92 47.30
CA MET A 1 -25.62 -0.84 46.41
C MET A 1 -24.14 -0.48 46.62
N ALA A 2 -23.57 -0.54 47.83
CA ALA A 2 -22.16 -0.19 48.06
C ALA A 2 -21.10 -1.17 47.49
N SER A 3 -21.45 -2.45 47.30
CA SER A 3 -20.52 -3.48 46.82
C SER A 3 -20.29 -3.40 45.29
N PHE A 4 -21.33 -3.08 44.53
CA PHE A 4 -21.26 -2.96 43.07
C PHE A 4 -20.34 -1.80 42.63
N ASN A 5 -20.37 -0.68 43.35
CA ASN A 5 -19.49 0.46 43.10
C ASN A 5 -18.01 0.15 43.40
N LYS A 6 -17.74 -0.77 44.34
CA LYS A 6 -16.37 -1.24 44.61
C LYS A 6 -15.87 -2.11 43.46
N PHE A 7 -16.69 -3.00 42.92
CA PHE A 7 -16.30 -3.80 41.74
C PHE A 7 -16.07 -2.93 40.50
N ILE A 8 -16.95 -1.95 40.25
CA ILE A 8 -16.77 -1.00 39.15
C ILE A 8 -15.46 -0.21 39.34
N LEU A 9 -15.18 0.28 40.55
CA LEU A 9 -13.94 1.01 40.83
C LEU A 9 -12.70 0.14 40.63
N GLN A 10 -12.74 -1.12 41.06
CA GLN A 10 -11.64 -2.07 40.87
C GLN A 10 -11.40 -2.38 39.38
N ILE A 11 -12.46 -2.54 38.59
CA ILE A 11 -12.36 -2.75 37.13
C ILE A 11 -11.77 -1.51 36.46
N LEU A 12 -12.21 -0.30 36.81
CA LEU A 12 -11.66 0.94 36.26
C LEU A 12 -10.17 1.11 36.59
N LEU A 13 -9.75 0.79 37.82
CA LEU A 13 -8.35 0.82 38.23
C LEU A 13 -7.51 -0.21 37.47
N ALA A 14 -8.04 -1.42 37.23
CA ALA A 14 -7.37 -2.45 36.43
C ALA A 14 -7.19 -2.03 34.95
N ILE A 15 -8.19 -1.40 34.35
CA ILE A 15 -8.12 -0.86 32.97
C ILE A 15 -7.06 0.24 32.87
N ILE A 16 -7.00 1.15 33.86
CA ILE A 16 -6.01 2.23 33.91
C ILE A 16 -4.59 1.66 34.04
N MET A 17 -4.37 0.68 34.92
CA MET A 17 -3.06 0.03 35.07
C MET A 17 -2.64 -0.71 33.80
N LEU A 18 -3.57 -1.37 33.12
CA LEU A 18 -3.30 -2.01 31.83
C LEU A 18 -2.92 -0.98 30.76
N ALA A 19 -3.63 0.15 30.68
CA ALA A 19 -3.31 1.23 29.74
C ALA A 19 -1.93 1.83 30.00
N ILE A 20 -1.53 2.04 31.26
CA ILE A 20 -0.20 2.55 31.64
C ILE A 20 0.90 1.54 31.29
N ALA A 21 0.67 0.24 31.50
CA ALA A 21 1.63 -0.81 31.14
C ALA A 21 1.86 -0.90 29.62
N MET A 22 0.84 -0.60 28.81
CA MET A 22 1.00 -0.49 27.34
C MET A 22 1.85 0.73 26.92
N LEU A 23 1.92 1.77 27.76
CA LEU A 23 2.72 2.98 27.51
C LEU A 23 4.19 2.82 27.93
N SER A 24 4.50 1.95 28.90
CA SER A 24 5.88 1.72 29.37
C SER A 24 6.75 0.97 28.35
N ASN A 25 6.14 0.25 27.40
CA ASN A 25 6.84 -0.33 26.26
C ASN A 25 6.93 0.75 25.17
N GLY A 26 7.82 1.73 25.38
CA GLY A 26 7.94 2.91 24.54
C GLY A 26 8.36 2.62 23.10
N LYS A 27 7.39 2.23 22.24
CA LYS A 27 7.33 2.43 20.77
C LYS A 27 5.88 2.28 20.25
N ALA A 28 4.86 2.67 21.01
CA ALA A 28 3.51 2.79 20.44
C ALA A 28 3.43 4.09 19.62
N GLN A 29 3.95 4.09 18.39
CA GLN A 29 3.65 5.17 17.46
C GLN A 29 2.18 5.00 17.06
N LEU A 30 1.28 5.60 17.85
CA LEU A 30 -0.17 5.52 17.66
C LEU A 30 -0.61 6.05 16.30
N ILE A 31 0.24 6.77 15.58
CA ILE A 31 -0.07 7.34 14.27
C ILE A 31 0.91 6.74 13.25
N PRO A 32 0.43 6.02 12.23
CA PRO A 32 1.34 5.49 11.21
C PRO A 32 2.15 6.62 10.55
N PRO A 33 3.42 6.37 10.19
CA PRO A 33 4.24 7.36 9.55
C PRO A 33 3.62 7.80 8.22
N LYS A 34 3.95 9.03 7.79
CA LYS A 34 3.56 9.49 6.45
C LYS A 34 4.25 8.63 5.40
N VAL A 35 3.50 8.25 4.37
CA VAL A 35 4.01 7.59 3.17
C VAL A 35 4.05 8.60 2.04
N THR A 36 5.13 8.60 1.27
CA THR A 36 5.26 9.34 0.03
C THR A 36 5.32 8.33 -1.11
N VAL A 37 4.42 8.44 -2.08
CA VAL A 37 4.50 7.70 -3.34
C VAL A 37 5.04 8.66 -4.39
N GLN A 38 6.02 8.20 -5.17
CA GLN A 38 6.52 8.92 -6.34
C GLN A 38 6.49 8.01 -7.56
N ILE A 39 6.05 8.56 -8.68
CA ILE A 39 5.90 7.88 -9.96
C ILE A 39 6.72 8.64 -10.98
N ILE A 40 7.64 7.94 -11.64
CA ILE A 40 8.60 8.50 -12.58
C ILE A 40 8.30 7.94 -13.97
N ASN A 41 8.26 8.82 -14.97
CA ASN A 41 8.22 8.39 -16.37
C ASN A 41 9.61 7.92 -16.79
N ASP A 42 9.81 6.60 -16.88
CA ASP A 42 11.04 5.93 -17.30
C ASP A 42 10.83 5.20 -18.65
N LEU A 43 9.93 5.71 -19.48
CA LEU A 43 9.66 5.16 -20.81
C LEU A 43 10.85 5.42 -21.76
N PRO A 44 11.18 4.45 -22.63
CA PRO A 44 12.20 4.65 -23.65
C PRO A 44 11.67 5.62 -24.71
N GLN A 45 12.57 6.48 -25.21
CA GLN A 45 12.27 7.56 -26.16
C GLN A 45 11.40 8.68 -25.56
N PRO A 46 11.53 9.94 -26.03
CA PRO A 46 10.76 11.06 -25.52
C PRO A 46 9.27 10.88 -25.81
N GLN A 47 8.54 10.34 -24.85
CA GLN A 47 7.09 10.22 -24.88
C GLN A 47 6.46 10.59 -23.54
N ASP A 48 5.31 11.24 -23.64
CA ASP A 48 4.56 11.71 -22.48
C ASP A 48 3.76 10.56 -21.87
N LEU A 49 3.81 10.47 -20.55
CA LEU A 49 3.05 9.53 -19.75
C LEU A 49 1.91 10.27 -19.05
N THR A 50 0.68 9.99 -19.44
CA THR A 50 -0.50 10.49 -18.73
C THR A 50 -0.90 9.48 -17.65
N LEU A 51 -1.08 9.97 -16.42
CA LEU A 51 -1.49 9.19 -15.27
C LEU A 51 -2.69 9.82 -14.57
N HIS A 52 -3.59 8.98 -14.05
CA HIS A 52 -4.69 9.40 -13.17
C HIS A 52 -4.71 8.50 -11.95
N CYS A 53 -4.50 9.09 -10.77
CA CYS A 53 -4.41 8.37 -9.51
C CYS A 53 -5.55 8.72 -8.57
N LYS A 54 -6.03 7.75 -7.77
CA LYS A 54 -7.01 7.97 -6.72
C LYS A 54 -6.99 6.89 -5.65
N ASP A 55 -7.57 7.18 -4.49
CA ASP A 55 -8.02 6.17 -3.53
C ASP A 55 -9.56 6.03 -3.61
N LYS A 56 -10.16 5.37 -2.61
CA LYS A 56 -11.62 5.19 -2.51
C LYS A 56 -12.41 6.51 -2.37
N HIS A 57 -11.79 7.56 -1.81
CA HIS A 57 -12.41 8.78 -1.30
C HIS A 57 -11.85 10.07 -1.90
N HIS A 58 -10.64 10.04 -2.47
CA HIS A 58 -9.88 11.18 -2.94
C HIS A 58 -9.35 10.90 -4.33
N ASP A 59 -9.71 11.78 -5.26
CA ASP A 59 -9.16 11.81 -6.60
C ASP A 59 -7.96 12.77 -6.63
N LEU A 60 -6.79 12.29 -7.08
CA LEU A 60 -5.57 13.10 -7.19
C LEU A 60 -5.45 13.80 -8.55
N GLY A 61 -6.39 13.53 -9.46
CA GLY A 61 -6.47 14.11 -10.79
C GLY A 61 -5.57 13.43 -11.82
N GLU A 62 -5.65 13.98 -13.02
CA GLU A 62 -4.82 13.59 -14.17
C GLU A 62 -3.57 14.47 -14.25
N HIS A 63 -2.42 13.84 -14.55
CA HIS A 63 -1.14 14.50 -14.72
C HIS A 63 -0.43 13.91 -15.94
N THR A 64 0.29 14.74 -16.70
CA THR A 64 1.13 14.29 -17.80
C THR A 64 2.59 14.57 -17.47
N LEU A 65 3.42 13.53 -17.55
CA LEU A 65 4.84 13.57 -17.24
C LEU A 65 5.66 13.36 -18.51
N LYS A 66 6.61 14.26 -18.77
CA LYS A 66 7.69 14.02 -19.74
C LYS A 66 8.66 12.97 -19.21
N VAL A 67 9.49 12.42 -20.08
CA VAL A 67 10.52 11.46 -19.68
C VAL A 67 11.44 12.07 -18.62
N GLY A 68 11.64 11.35 -17.52
CA GLY A 68 12.41 11.78 -16.36
C GLY A 68 11.66 12.67 -15.36
N GLU A 69 10.46 13.17 -15.70
CA GLU A 69 9.61 13.88 -14.75
C GLU A 69 8.92 12.91 -13.78
N MET A 70 8.51 13.45 -12.63
CA MET A 70 7.85 12.68 -11.58
C MET A 70 6.58 13.36 -11.06
N PHE A 71 5.58 12.54 -10.75
CA PHE A 71 4.42 12.91 -9.96
C PHE A 71 4.55 12.29 -8.57
N HIS A 72 4.21 13.03 -7.52
CA HIS A 72 4.26 12.51 -6.17
C HIS A 72 3.10 12.98 -5.31
N PHE A 73 2.75 12.19 -4.31
CA PHE A 73 1.78 12.58 -3.30
C PHE A 73 2.12 11.94 -1.97
N ARG A 74 1.62 12.57 -0.89
CA ARG A 74 1.93 12.17 0.48
C ARG A 74 0.65 12.05 1.28
N PHE A 75 0.51 10.93 1.98
CA PHE A 75 -0.66 10.63 2.80
C PHE A 75 -0.25 9.94 4.11
N ARG A 76 -1.22 9.74 5.00
CA ARG A 76 -1.06 8.87 6.17
C ARG A 76 -1.95 7.66 5.97
N PRO A 77 -1.40 6.43 6.04
CA PRO A 77 -2.22 5.23 6.04
C PRO A 77 -3.19 5.24 7.21
N ASN A 78 -4.28 4.50 7.10
CA ASN A 78 -5.23 4.34 8.19
C ASN A 78 -4.60 3.59 9.37
N MET A 79 -4.87 4.05 10.58
CA MET A 79 -4.36 3.49 11.83
C MET A 79 -5.12 2.24 12.28
N PHE A 80 -6.44 2.22 12.10
CA PHE A 80 -7.32 1.23 12.73
C PHE A 80 -7.52 -0.03 11.89
N GLU A 81 -7.47 0.11 10.56
CA GLU A 81 -7.63 -0.99 9.62
C GLU A 81 -6.66 -0.81 8.45
N LYS A 82 -6.11 -1.91 7.93
CA LYS A 82 -5.13 -1.90 6.84
C LYS A 82 -5.81 -1.88 5.47
N PHE A 83 -6.51 -0.81 5.12
CA PHE A 83 -7.26 -0.73 3.86
C PHE A 83 -6.84 0.42 2.94
N THR A 84 -5.77 1.14 3.27
CA THR A 84 -5.34 2.26 2.42
C THR A 84 -4.79 1.73 1.11
N LEU A 85 -5.50 2.02 0.02
CA LEU A 85 -5.20 1.58 -1.33
C LEU A 85 -5.25 2.79 -2.26
N TYR A 86 -4.16 3.03 -2.97
CA TYR A 86 -4.12 3.96 -4.09
C TYR A 86 -3.83 3.19 -5.37
N PHE A 87 -4.58 3.50 -6.41
CA PHE A 87 -4.41 2.92 -7.74
C PHE A 87 -4.33 4.02 -8.79
N CYS A 88 -3.55 3.77 -9.83
CA CYS A 88 -3.35 4.69 -10.93
C CYS A 88 -3.61 3.99 -12.26
N SER A 89 -4.18 4.74 -13.20
CA SER A 89 -4.20 4.36 -14.61
C SER A 89 -3.18 5.16 -15.40
N PHE A 90 -2.60 4.54 -16.42
CA PHE A 90 -1.53 5.09 -17.24
C PHE A 90 -1.83 4.88 -18.71
N VAL A 91 -1.49 5.87 -19.53
CA VAL A 91 -1.55 5.81 -20.99
C VAL A 91 -0.31 6.48 -21.56
N TRP A 92 0.29 5.88 -22.58
CA TRP A 92 1.40 6.49 -23.31
C TRP A 92 1.37 6.07 -24.80
N PRO A 93 2.03 6.82 -25.71
CA PRO A 93 1.92 6.60 -27.16
C PRO A 93 2.35 5.21 -27.64
N SER A 94 3.46 4.64 -27.12
CA SER A 94 3.93 3.31 -27.56
C SER A 94 3.04 2.15 -27.11
N SER A 95 2.15 2.37 -26.13
CA SER A 95 1.14 1.41 -25.70
C SER A 95 -0.15 2.15 -25.31
N PRO A 96 -1.01 2.49 -26.30
CA PRO A 96 -2.16 3.37 -26.09
C PRO A 96 -3.29 2.73 -25.29
N SER A 97 -3.15 1.48 -24.84
CA SER A 97 -4.08 0.84 -23.92
C SER A 97 -4.01 1.46 -22.52
N LEU A 98 -5.12 1.42 -21.79
CA LEU A 98 -5.15 1.83 -20.39
C LEU A 98 -4.47 0.78 -19.49
N HIS A 99 -3.34 1.12 -18.89
CA HIS A 99 -2.64 0.28 -17.92
C HIS A 99 -3.05 0.66 -16.51
N ARG A 100 -3.35 -0.30 -15.63
CA ARG A 100 -3.79 -0.03 -14.24
C ARG A 100 -2.93 -0.77 -13.23
N PHE A 101 -2.46 -0.05 -12.21
CA PHE A 101 -1.65 -0.61 -11.13
C PHE A 101 -2.08 -0.07 -9.77
N ASP A 102 -2.07 -0.95 -8.77
CA ASP A 102 -2.21 -0.58 -7.37
C ASP A 102 -0.83 -0.10 -6.87
N ILE A 103 -0.60 1.21 -6.92
CA ILE A 103 0.71 1.83 -6.62
C ILE A 103 1.00 1.94 -5.12
N TYR A 104 0.00 1.68 -4.27
CA TYR A 104 0.17 1.55 -2.84
C TYR A 104 -0.95 0.69 -2.27
N ASP A 105 -0.58 -0.38 -1.58
CA ASP A 105 -1.47 -1.24 -0.80
C ASP A 105 -0.90 -1.38 0.61
N GLN A 106 -1.62 -0.91 1.62
CA GLN A 106 -1.18 -0.94 3.01
C GLN A 106 -0.90 -2.35 3.57
N GLU A 107 -1.49 -3.40 3.01
CA GLU A 107 -1.17 -4.79 3.39
C GLU A 107 0.13 -5.28 2.76
N ARG A 108 0.45 -4.81 1.55
CA ARG A 108 1.64 -5.20 0.78
C ARG A 108 2.86 -4.34 1.11
N ASP A 109 2.67 -3.04 1.25
CA ASP A 109 3.74 -2.04 1.19
C ASP A 109 4.08 -1.50 2.57
N SER A 110 5.36 -1.64 2.94
CA SER A 110 5.92 -1.12 4.20
C SER A 110 6.87 0.08 3.99
N CYS A 111 6.94 0.62 2.77
CA CYS A 111 7.79 1.74 2.39
C CYS A 111 7.33 3.08 2.99
N LYS A 112 8.31 3.91 3.39
CA LYS A 112 8.07 5.35 3.69
C LYS A 112 8.11 6.20 2.42
N LEU A 113 8.97 5.80 1.48
CA LEU A 113 9.07 6.36 0.14
C LEU A 113 8.91 5.19 -0.85
N CYS A 114 7.79 5.15 -1.54
CA CYS A 114 7.48 4.12 -2.52
C CYS A 114 7.77 4.70 -3.92
N THR A 115 8.83 4.21 -4.56
CA THR A 115 9.27 4.71 -5.87
C THR A 115 8.81 3.76 -6.96
N TRP A 116 8.03 4.30 -7.90
CA TRP A 116 7.55 3.59 -9.07
C TRP A 116 8.17 4.18 -10.32
N LYS A 117 8.75 3.34 -11.18
CA LYS A 117 9.18 3.71 -12.52
C LYS A 117 8.24 3.05 -13.53
N ILE A 118 7.67 3.84 -14.43
CA ILE A 118 6.81 3.31 -15.49
C ILE A 118 7.66 3.08 -16.73
N ARG A 119 7.75 1.83 -17.16
CA ARG A 119 8.48 1.35 -18.34
C ARG A 119 7.51 0.67 -19.31
N GLU A 120 7.96 0.34 -20.52
CA GLU A 120 7.11 -0.31 -21.54
C GLU A 120 6.45 -1.60 -21.05
N LYS A 121 7.17 -2.39 -20.23
CA LYS A 121 6.66 -3.64 -19.69
C LYS A 121 5.68 -3.46 -18.52
N GLY A 122 5.61 -2.26 -17.93
CA GLY A 122 4.73 -1.95 -16.81
C GLY A 122 5.41 -1.17 -15.69
N ALA A 123 4.73 -1.14 -14.53
CA ALA A 123 5.19 -0.43 -13.35
C ALA A 123 6.23 -1.25 -12.57
N CYS A 124 7.36 -0.63 -12.27
CA CYS A 124 8.52 -1.22 -11.62
C CYS A 124 8.76 -0.61 -10.25
N THR A 125 9.08 -1.44 -9.25
CA THR A 125 9.53 -1.00 -7.91
C THR A 125 10.91 -1.55 -7.60
N TYR A 126 11.62 -0.91 -6.66
CA TYR A 126 12.84 -1.43 -6.07
C TYR A 126 12.50 -1.98 -4.69
N ASP A 127 12.78 -3.24 -4.43
CA ASP A 127 12.79 -3.74 -3.07
C ASP A 127 14.04 -3.19 -2.35
N GLU A 128 13.88 -2.76 -1.08
CA GLU A 128 15.01 -2.36 -0.24
C GLU A 128 15.89 -3.61 0.02
N GLY A 129 16.84 -3.86 -0.88
CA GLY A 129 17.74 -5.01 -0.86
C GLY A 129 18.07 -5.62 -2.23
N GLY A 130 17.38 -5.23 -3.30
CA GLY A 130 17.66 -5.66 -4.67
C GLY A 130 18.57 -4.70 -5.41
N GLU A 131 19.61 -5.24 -6.06
CA GLU A 131 20.44 -4.55 -7.03
C GLU A 131 19.57 -4.02 -8.19
N GLU A 132 20.00 -2.96 -8.90
CA GLU A 132 19.18 -2.23 -9.90
C GLU A 132 18.59 -3.11 -11.03
N ASP A 133 19.06 -4.35 -11.15
CA ASP A 133 18.65 -5.35 -12.13
C ASP A 133 17.43 -6.20 -11.71
N GLU A 134 16.95 -6.08 -10.47
CA GLU A 134 15.76 -6.80 -9.96
C GLU A 134 14.56 -5.86 -9.78
N SER A 135 14.22 -5.09 -10.82
CA SER A 135 12.97 -4.34 -10.82
C SER A 135 11.78 -5.32 -10.89
N VAL A 136 10.97 -5.40 -9.83
CA VAL A 136 9.77 -6.23 -9.83
C VAL A 136 8.71 -5.54 -10.69
N ILE A 137 8.38 -6.15 -11.84
CA ILE A 137 7.27 -5.71 -12.68
C ILE A 137 5.98 -6.16 -12.01
N VAL A 138 5.15 -5.19 -11.63
CA VAL A 138 3.82 -5.48 -11.09
C VAL A 138 2.87 -5.56 -12.27
N ASP A 139 2.41 -6.76 -12.63
CA ASP A 139 1.57 -6.96 -13.81
C ASP A 139 0.23 -6.21 -13.72
N ALA A 140 -0.17 -5.60 -14.84
CA ALA A 140 -1.43 -4.90 -15.03
C ALA A 140 -2.58 -5.90 -15.16
N GLY A 141 -3.00 -6.53 -14.07
CA GLY A 141 -4.16 -7.40 -14.14
C GLY A 141 -4.18 -8.56 -13.17
N LYS A 142 -4.54 -8.24 -11.93
CA LYS A 142 -5.61 -9.01 -11.31
C LYS A 142 -6.46 -8.04 -10.52
N SER A 143 -7.67 -7.80 -11.03
CA SER A 143 -8.74 -7.06 -10.36
C SER A 143 -8.62 -7.26 -8.85
N SER A 144 -8.34 -6.16 -8.13
CA SER A 144 -8.15 -6.13 -6.68
C SER A 144 -9.31 -6.84 -5.95
N THR A 145 -10.51 -6.83 -6.53
CA THR A 145 -11.69 -7.56 -6.04
C THR A 145 -11.53 -9.09 -6.09
N VAL A 146 -10.93 -9.67 -7.14
CA VAL A 146 -10.81 -11.12 -7.29
C VAL A 146 -9.71 -11.68 -6.36
N VAL A 147 -8.61 -10.94 -6.17
CA VAL A 147 -7.55 -11.34 -5.23
C VAL A 147 -7.98 -11.17 -3.78
N LEU A 148 -8.69 -10.09 -3.42
CA LEU A 148 -9.25 -9.94 -2.07
C LEU A 148 -10.27 -11.04 -1.75
N VAL A 149 -11.15 -11.40 -2.69
CA VAL A 149 -12.14 -12.46 -2.50
C VAL A 149 -11.44 -13.81 -2.34
N LEU A 150 -10.44 -14.14 -3.17
CA LEU A 150 -9.69 -15.39 -3.04
C LEU A 150 -8.84 -15.44 -1.76
N ARG A 151 -8.24 -14.34 -1.32
CA ARG A 151 -7.49 -14.28 -0.04
C ARG A 151 -8.40 -14.40 1.18
N LYS A 152 -9.59 -13.76 1.15
CA LYS A 152 -10.62 -13.95 2.19
C LYS A 152 -11.13 -15.39 2.24
N LEU A 153 -11.36 -16.02 1.09
CA LEU A 153 -11.75 -17.44 1.02
C LEU A 153 -10.63 -18.37 1.51
N ALA A 154 -9.36 -18.08 1.18
CA ALA A 154 -8.22 -18.86 1.65
C ALA A 154 -7.99 -18.77 3.17
N MET A 155 -8.25 -17.61 3.80
CA MET A 155 -8.20 -17.48 5.26
C MET A 155 -9.36 -18.20 5.97
N VAL A 156 -10.51 -18.37 5.31
CA VAL A 156 -11.64 -19.16 5.86
C VAL A 156 -11.39 -20.66 5.71
N SER A 157 -10.61 -21.11 4.71
CA SER A 157 -10.47 -22.53 4.38
C SER A 157 -9.24 -23.25 4.97
N GLY A 158 -8.31 -22.56 5.65
CA GLY A 158 -7.24 -23.22 6.42
C GLY A 158 -6.35 -24.20 5.63
N VAL A 159 -6.08 -23.97 4.34
CA VAL A 159 -5.21 -24.85 3.55
C VAL A 159 -3.80 -24.25 3.46
N GLY A 160 -2.85 -24.91 4.12
CA GLY A 160 -1.43 -24.56 4.11
C GLY A 160 -0.83 -24.60 2.69
N ARG A 161 0.02 -23.62 2.37
CA ARG A 161 0.74 -23.55 1.09
C ARG A 161 1.75 -24.68 0.99
N LEU A 162 1.59 -25.53 -0.03
CA LEU A 162 2.67 -26.36 -0.56
C LEU A 162 3.57 -25.48 -1.44
N SER A 163 4.87 -25.50 -1.14
CA SER A 163 5.93 -24.81 -1.89
C SER A 163 6.17 -25.51 -3.24
N PRO A 164 6.24 -24.80 -4.38
CA PRO A 164 6.71 -25.39 -5.62
C PRO A 164 8.24 -25.45 -5.63
N ARG A 165 8.76 -26.66 -5.79
CA ARG A 165 10.15 -26.94 -6.16
C ARG A 165 10.34 -26.51 -7.62
N VAL A 166 11.25 -25.58 -7.88
CA VAL A 166 11.72 -25.23 -9.24
C VAL A 166 12.76 -26.29 -9.66
N PRO A 167 12.75 -26.76 -10.92
CA PRO A 167 13.69 -27.76 -11.44
C PRO A 167 15.14 -27.30 -11.48
#